data_AF-A0A8D8J312-F1
#
_entry.id   AF-A0A8D8J312-F1
#
_cell.length_a   1.000
_cell.length_b   1.000
_cell.length_c   1.000
_cell.angle_alpha   90.00
_cell.angle_beta   90.00
_cell.angle_gamma   90.00
#
_symmetry.space_group_name_H-M   'P 1'
#
loop_
_entity.id
_entity.type
_entity.pdbx_description
1 polymer ?
#
loop_
_entity_poly.entity_id
_entity_poly.type
_entity_poly.pdbx_seq_one_letter_code
_entity_poly.pdbx_strand_id
1 'polypeptide(L)'
;QSNFAFATMKSPIFLLVFAFLLKYAPSTNGQSLQDDLNDLQQHVPMAQIQELFVRYLMADPEFRQTVQYFRGPEFASMWNRFLEVPKVRELFTYMASAGLMVNEALEMFAGFTGMEKPR
;
A
#
# COMPACT_ATOMS: atom_id res chain seq x y z
N GLN A 1 -18.95 -21.02 -10.90
CA GLN A 1 -19.41 -19.61 -10.99
C GLN A 1 -18.94 -18.93 -9.72
N SER A 2 -17.79 -18.26 -9.78
CA SER A 2 -17.05 -17.72 -8.65
C SER A 2 -16.56 -16.31 -9.00
N ASN A 3 -17.50 -15.49 -9.42
CA ASN A 3 -17.41 -14.03 -9.39
C ASN A 3 -18.43 -13.63 -8.31
N PHE A 4 -18.04 -12.86 -7.29
CA PHE A 4 -18.89 -12.01 -6.43
C PHE A 4 -18.43 -11.83 -4.96
N ALA A 5 -17.34 -12.46 -4.50
CA ALA A 5 -16.80 -12.13 -3.16
C ALA A 5 -15.91 -10.87 -3.13
N PHE A 6 -15.58 -10.28 -4.29
CA PHE A 6 -14.83 -9.02 -4.36
C PHE A 6 -15.73 -7.76 -4.26
N ALA A 7 -17.05 -7.90 -4.33
CA ALA A 7 -17.97 -6.77 -4.51
C ALA A 7 -18.63 -6.23 -3.23
N THR A 8 -18.44 -6.85 -2.07
CA THR A 8 -19.09 -6.42 -0.81
C THR A 8 -18.15 -5.75 0.19
N MET A 9 -16.83 -5.86 0.03
CA MET A 9 -15.89 -5.22 0.94
C MET A 9 -15.33 -3.95 0.30
N LYS A 10 -15.90 -2.81 0.69
CA LYS A 10 -15.31 -1.47 0.49
C LYS A 10 -13.93 -1.47 1.17
N SER A 11 -12.92 -2.00 0.48
CA SER A 11 -11.73 -2.54 1.15
C SER A 11 -10.89 -1.42 1.80
N PRO A 12 -10.86 -1.33 3.14
CA PRO A 12 -10.04 -0.35 3.85
C PRO A 12 -8.54 -0.64 3.70
N ILE A 13 -8.18 -1.81 3.16
CA ILE A 13 -6.80 -2.26 2.97
C ILE A 13 -6.10 -1.46 1.87
N PHE A 14 -6.82 -1.12 0.78
CA PHE A 14 -6.26 -0.27 -0.27
C PHE A 14 -5.97 1.14 0.26
N LEU A 15 -6.88 1.68 1.09
CA LEU A 15 -6.69 2.95 1.78
C LEU A 15 -5.56 2.90 2.79
N LEU A 16 -5.33 1.77 3.47
CA LEU A 16 -4.22 1.61 4.40
C LEU A 16 -2.87 1.57 3.67
N VAL A 17 -2.76 0.80 2.59
CA VAL A 17 -1.55 0.77 1.76
C VAL A 17 -1.34 2.15 1.12
N PHE A 18 -2.37 2.77 0.56
CA PHE A 18 -2.32 4.11 -0.01
C PHE A 18 -1.97 5.18 1.03
N ALA A 19 -2.56 5.14 2.23
CA ALA A 19 -2.24 6.05 3.33
C ALA A 19 -0.84 5.82 3.91
N PHE A 20 -0.35 4.58 3.85
CA PHE A 20 1.03 4.26 4.19
C PHE A 20 2.01 4.76 3.13
N LEU A 21 1.64 4.72 1.84
CA LEU A 21 2.40 5.35 0.75
C LEU A 21 2.42 6.88 0.89
N LEU A 22 1.29 7.50 1.27
CA LEU A 22 1.17 8.94 1.52
C LEU A 22 2.11 9.40 2.63
N LYS A 23 2.18 8.67 3.75
CA LYS A 23 2.94 9.04 4.95
C LYS A 23 4.45 9.26 4.72
N TYR A 24 5.03 8.64 3.69
CA TYR A 24 6.47 8.71 3.40
C TYR A 24 6.79 9.56 2.16
N ALA A 25 5.83 10.30 1.61
CA ALA A 25 6.09 11.23 0.52
C ALA A 25 6.85 12.47 1.08
N PRO A 26 8.11 12.75 0.67
CA PRO A 26 8.87 13.87 1.20
C PRO A 26 8.40 15.19 0.60
N SER A 27 8.23 16.21 1.45
CA SER A 27 7.84 17.55 1.00
C SER A 27 8.97 18.21 0.22
N THR A 28 8.77 18.47 -1.07
CA THR A 28 9.61 19.37 -1.87
C THR A 28 8.72 20.43 -2.50
N ASN A 29 9.16 21.70 -2.42
CA ASN A 29 8.37 22.84 -2.85
C ASN A 29 8.28 22.88 -4.39
N GLY A 30 7.13 22.51 -4.94
CA GLY A 30 6.81 22.73 -6.36
C GLY A 30 5.50 22.06 -6.74
N GLN A 31 4.62 22.80 -7.45
CA GLN A 31 3.29 22.39 -7.93
C GLN A 31 3.32 21.02 -8.65
N SER A 32 3.18 19.94 -7.89
CA SER A 32 3.41 18.57 -8.35
C SER A 32 2.50 17.59 -7.62
N LEU A 33 2.44 16.34 -8.10
CA LEU A 33 1.73 15.23 -7.45
C LEU A 33 2.05 15.11 -5.95
N GLN A 34 3.23 15.57 -5.52
CA GLN A 34 3.61 15.64 -4.12
C GLN A 34 2.73 16.59 -3.29
N ASP A 35 2.34 17.74 -3.83
CA ASP A 35 1.49 18.70 -3.13
C ASP A 35 0.08 18.14 -2.94
N ASP A 36 -0.47 17.46 -3.95
CA ASP A 36 -1.76 16.77 -3.86
C ASP A 36 -1.73 15.67 -2.79
N LEU A 37 -0.64 14.91 -2.69
CA LEU A 37 -0.49 13.85 -1.69
C LEU A 37 -0.23 14.42 -0.29
N ASN A 38 0.49 15.54 -0.17
CA ASN A 38 0.66 16.26 1.09
C ASN A 38 -0.68 16.77 1.64
N ASP A 39 -1.52 17.36 0.77
CA ASP A 39 -2.85 17.83 1.13
C ASP A 39 -3.73 16.68 1.63
N LEU A 40 -3.75 15.55 0.89
CA LEU A 40 -4.43 14.34 1.34
C LEU A 40 -3.91 13.84 2.70
N GLN A 41 -2.59 13.82 2.91
CA GLN A 41 -2.02 13.39 4.19
C GLN A 41 -2.46 14.29 5.35
N GLN A 42 -2.59 15.60 5.15
CA GLN A 42 -3.04 16.52 6.20
C GLN A 42 -4.51 16.31 6.57
N HIS A 43 -5.33 15.86 5.63
CA HIS A 43 -6.76 15.66 5.84
C HIS A 43 -7.12 14.25 6.30
N VAL A 44 -6.24 13.27 6.09
CA VAL A 44 -6.47 11.88 6.51
C VAL A 44 -6.07 11.69 7.98
N PRO A 45 -6.98 11.23 8.87
CA PRO A 45 -6.67 11.03 10.28
C PRO A 45 -5.83 9.76 10.50
N MET A 46 -4.54 9.83 10.21
CA MET A 46 -3.63 8.68 10.20
C MET A 46 -3.58 7.93 11.53
N ALA A 47 -3.61 8.62 12.66
CA ALA A 47 -3.61 7.99 13.98
C ALA A 47 -4.86 7.11 14.19
N GLN A 48 -6.03 7.59 13.77
CA GLN A 48 -7.29 6.84 13.88
C GLN A 48 -7.30 5.63 12.95
N ILE A 49 -6.74 5.76 11.75
CA ILE A 49 -6.60 4.64 10.80
C ILE A 49 -5.67 3.56 11.37
N GLN A 50 -4.55 3.95 11.98
CA GLN A 50 -3.62 3.02 12.62
C GLN A 50 -4.28 2.30 13.81
N GLU A 51 -5.01 3.04 14.65
CA GLU A 51 -5.74 2.46 15.78
C GLU A 51 -6.79 1.46 15.29
N LEU A 52 -7.56 1.82 14.26
CA LEU A 52 -8.56 0.94 13.66
C LEU A 52 -7.92 -0.34 13.12
N PHE A 53 -6.79 -0.22 12.41
CA PHE A 53 -6.05 -1.38 11.90
C PHE A 53 -5.62 -2.33 13.03
N VAL A 54 -5.01 -1.80 14.10
CA VAL A 54 -4.57 -2.61 15.25
C VAL A 54 -5.76 -3.28 15.93
N ARG A 55 -6.87 -2.56 16.10
CA ARG A 55 -8.10 -3.10 16.69
C ARG A 55 -8.64 -4.28 15.88
N TYR A 56 -8.75 -4.14 14.56
CA TYR A 56 -9.20 -5.25 13.70
C TYR A 56 -8.20 -6.39 13.67
N LEU A 57 -6.89 -6.10 13.63
CA LEU A 57 -5.87 -7.15 13.71
C LEU A 57 -5.98 -7.96 15.01
N MET A 58 -6.28 -7.32 16.15
CA MET A 58 -6.40 -8.03 17.43
C MET A 58 -7.76 -8.69 17.63
N ALA A 59 -8.85 -8.05 17.19
CA ALA A 59 -10.21 -8.48 17.52
C ALA A 59 -10.89 -9.32 16.43
N ASP A 60 -10.50 -9.17 15.16
CA ASP A 60 -11.19 -9.78 14.02
C ASP A 60 -10.38 -10.94 13.42
N PRO A 61 -10.83 -12.20 13.57
CA PRO A 61 -10.16 -13.37 13.01
C PRO A 61 -10.07 -13.39 11.49
N GLU A 62 -11.10 -12.91 10.77
CA GLU A 62 -11.12 -12.88 9.31
C GLU A 62 -10.15 -11.83 8.78
N PHE A 63 -10.09 -10.69 9.45
CA PHE A 63 -9.10 -9.66 9.14
C PHE A 63 -7.67 -10.17 9.36
N ARG A 64 -7.40 -10.90 10.46
CA ARG A 64 -6.10 -11.56 10.67
C ARG A 64 -5.75 -12.53 9.56
N GLN A 65 -6.70 -13.36 9.12
CA GLN A 65 -6.45 -14.30 8.02
C GLN A 65 -6.10 -13.57 6.72
N THR A 66 -6.75 -12.44 6.46
CA THR A 66 -6.44 -11.59 5.30
C THR A 66 -5.00 -11.04 5.39
N VAL A 67 -4.59 -10.56 6.57
CA VAL A 67 -3.21 -10.09 6.81
C VAL A 67 -2.20 -11.24 6.68
N GLN A 68 -2.54 -12.45 7.15
CA GLN A 68 -1.69 -13.63 6.99
C GLN A 68 -1.55 -14.03 5.52
N TYR A 69 -2.63 -13.95 4.72
CA TYR A 69 -2.58 -14.21 3.29
C TYR A 69 -1.60 -13.28 2.56
N PHE A 70 -1.55 -11.99 2.91
CA PHE A 70 -0.55 -11.06 2.35
C PHE A 70 0.90 -11.43 2.68
N ARG A 71 1.11 -12.23 3.72
CA ARG A 71 2.42 -12.79 4.11
C ARG A 71 2.67 -14.18 3.55
N GLY A 72 1.71 -14.73 2.80
CA GLY A 72 1.78 -16.06 2.22
C GLY A 72 2.56 -16.10 0.90
N PRO A 73 3.08 -17.28 0.52
CA PRO A 73 3.84 -17.46 -0.71
C PRO A 73 3.02 -17.19 -1.98
N GLU A 74 1.70 -17.41 -1.95
CA GLU A 74 0.81 -17.17 -3.08
C GLU A 74 0.75 -15.69 -3.43
N PHE A 75 0.57 -14.85 -2.41
CA PHE A 75 0.52 -13.41 -2.58
C PHE A 75 1.90 -12.85 -2.95
N ALA A 76 2.99 -13.38 -2.39
CA ALA A 76 4.35 -13.05 -2.80
C ALA A 76 4.60 -13.34 -4.29
N SER A 77 4.18 -14.51 -4.78
CA SER A 77 4.29 -14.87 -6.19
C SER A 77 3.46 -13.94 -7.09
N MET A 78 2.26 -13.55 -6.66
CA MET A 78 1.44 -12.58 -7.38
C MET A 78 2.10 -11.19 -7.43
N TRP A 79 2.64 -10.74 -6.29
CA TRP A 79 3.32 -9.46 -6.16
C TRP A 79 4.56 -9.37 -7.05
N ASN A 80 5.40 -10.39 -7.06
CA ASN A 80 6.59 -10.42 -7.91
C ASN A 80 6.21 -10.35 -9.40
N ARG A 81 5.19 -11.10 -9.83
CA ARG A 81 4.66 -11.02 -11.20
C ARG A 81 4.09 -9.65 -11.53
N PHE A 82 3.44 -8.98 -10.58
CA PHE A 82 2.95 -7.62 -10.75
C PHE A 82 4.12 -6.63 -10.97
N LEU A 83 5.20 -6.75 -10.20
CA LEU A 83 6.41 -5.93 -10.36
C LEU A 83 7.16 -6.19 -11.67
N GLU A 84 6.95 -7.35 -12.29
CA GLU A 84 7.54 -7.69 -13.60
C GLU A 84 6.83 -7.04 -14.79
N VAL A 85 5.61 -6.54 -14.60
CA VAL A 85 4.85 -5.87 -15.67
C VAL A 85 5.55 -4.55 -16.03
N PRO A 86 5.98 -4.35 -17.30
CA PRO A 86 6.68 -3.13 -17.72
C PRO A 86 5.93 -1.85 -17.38
N LYS A 87 4.60 -1.87 -17.54
CA LYS A 87 3.75 -0.72 -17.24
C LYS A 87 3.73 -0.33 -15.76
N VAL A 88 3.86 -1.31 -14.87
CA VAL A 88 3.96 -1.08 -13.42
C VAL A 88 5.29 -0.40 -13.08
N ARG A 89 6.39 -0.84 -13.70
CA ARG A 89 7.70 -0.21 -13.54
C ARG A 89 7.75 1.21 -14.10
N GLU A 90 7.10 1.46 -15.24
CA GLU A 90 6.93 2.81 -15.78
C GLU A 90 6.17 3.72 -14.82
N LEU A 91 5.08 3.22 -14.21
CA LEU A 91 4.31 3.98 -13.22
C LEU A 91 5.15 4.33 -11.99
N PHE A 92 5.93 3.38 -11.48
CA PHE A 92 6.83 3.61 -10.35
C PHE A 92 7.94 4.61 -10.68
N THR A 93 8.51 4.53 -11.88
CA THR A 93 9.48 5.52 -12.37
C THR A 93 8.86 6.91 -12.46
N TYR A 94 7.64 7.03 -12.98
CA TYR A 94 6.92 8.29 -13.06
C TYR A 94 6.68 8.89 -11.67
N MET A 95 6.18 8.09 -10.73
CA MET A 95 5.96 8.52 -9.35
C MET A 95 7.27 8.96 -8.67
N ALA A 96 8.36 8.23 -8.86
CA ALA A 96 9.68 8.61 -8.35
C ALA A 96 10.17 9.93 -8.97
N SER A 97 9.99 10.12 -10.28
CA SER A 97 10.34 11.38 -10.95
C SER A 97 9.48 12.57 -10.48
N ALA A 98 8.29 12.31 -9.93
CA ALA A 98 7.42 13.29 -9.33
C ALA A 98 7.74 13.59 -7.85
N GLY A 99 8.86 13.05 -7.32
CA GLY A 99 9.32 13.31 -5.95
C GLY A 99 8.87 12.27 -4.92
N LEU A 100 8.18 11.20 -5.32
CA LEU A 100 7.69 10.19 -4.39
C LEU A 100 8.78 9.18 -4.03
N MET A 101 8.82 8.82 -2.74
CA MET A 101 9.70 7.79 -2.16
C MET A 101 9.19 6.37 -2.47
N VAL A 102 9.14 6.04 -3.76
CA VAL A 102 8.59 4.77 -4.25
C VAL A 102 9.41 3.57 -3.77
N ASN A 103 10.73 3.70 -3.71
CA ASN A 103 11.59 2.60 -3.27
C ASN A 103 11.38 2.29 -1.79
N GLU A 104 11.33 3.31 -0.93
CA GLU A 104 11.09 3.19 0.50
C GLU A 104 9.71 2.58 0.77
N ALA A 105 8.70 3.01 0.02
CA ALA A 105 7.37 2.43 0.01
C ALA A 105 7.37 0.93 -0.30
N LEU A 106 8.08 0.53 -1.36
CA LEU A 106 8.20 -0.88 -1.76
C LEU A 106 8.97 -1.72 -0.74
N GLU A 107 10.07 -1.20 -0.20
CA GLU A 107 10.85 -1.87 0.84
C GLU A 107 10.03 -2.11 2.11
N MET A 108 9.27 -1.11 2.51
CA MET A 108 8.40 -1.18 3.67
C MET A 108 7.23 -2.15 3.46
N PHE A 109 6.64 -2.17 2.26
CA PHE A 109 5.65 -3.19 1.91
C PHE A 109 6.25 -4.59 1.97
N ALA A 110 7.43 -4.79 1.39
CA ALA A 110 8.15 -6.06 1.44
C ALA A 110 8.45 -6.49 2.90
N GLY A 111 8.85 -5.55 3.77
CA GLY A 111 9.03 -5.80 5.19
C GLY A 111 7.74 -6.17 5.93
N PHE A 112 6.62 -5.55 5.58
CA PHE A 112 5.31 -5.88 6.15
C PHE A 112 4.81 -7.27 5.73
N THR A 113 5.04 -7.65 4.47
CA THR A 113 4.61 -8.92 3.90
C THR A 113 5.62 -10.05 4.09
N GLY A 114 6.85 -9.76 4.54
CA GLY A 114 7.93 -10.74 4.63
C GLY A 114 8.47 -11.18 3.27
N MET A 115 8.24 -10.38 2.22
CA MET A 115 8.72 -10.65 0.87
C MET A 115 10.16 -10.20 0.68
N GLU A 116 10.85 -10.82 -0.29
CA GLU A 116 12.15 -10.32 -0.74
C GLU A 116 12.01 -8.92 -1.36
N LYS A 117 13.04 -8.10 -1.16
CA LYS A 117 13.09 -6.75 -1.73
C LYS A 117 13.05 -6.84 -3.26
N PRO A 118 12.27 -5.98 -3.94
CA PRO A 118 12.38 -5.82 -5.38
C PRO A 118 13.84 -5.48 -5.75
N ARG A 119 14.38 -6.13 -6.78
CA ARG A 119 15.69 -5.80 -7.35
C ARG A 119 15.60 -4.63 -8.31
#